data_AF-A0A7W0YGH4-F1
#
_entry.id   AF-A0A7W0YGH4-F1
#
_cell.length_a   1.000
_cell.length_b   1.000
_cell.length_c   1.000
_cell.angle_alpha   90.00
_cell.angle_beta   90.00
_cell.angle_gamma   90.00
#
_symmetry.space_group_name_H-M   'P 1'
#
loop_
_entity.id
_entity.type
_entity.pdbx_description
1 polymer ?
#
loop_
_entity_poly.entity_id
_entity_poly.type
_entity_poly.pdbx_seq_one_letter_code
_entity_poly.pdbx_strand_id
1 'polypeptide(L)'
;MPRPSSRLRSSSIEASAAGRRGWIVLTRDDRIRYRPGEQQILVDAGVRCFCLNPTKGMTGEDMAAAFVRALPRILAVASGDSKGGYIKGVNRYGRVRHLFP
;
A
#
# COMPACT_ATOMS: atom_id res chain seq x y z
N MET A 1 -9.98 4.52 25.48
CA MET A 1 -9.02 4.28 24.38
C MET A 1 -9.35 2.97 23.67
N PRO A 2 -9.55 2.95 22.35
CA PRO A 2 -9.73 1.69 21.62
C PRO A 2 -8.37 0.97 21.55
N ARG A 3 -8.33 -0.28 22.03
CA ARG A 3 -7.14 -1.12 21.93
C ARG A 3 -6.89 -1.48 20.46
N PRO A 4 -5.66 -1.33 19.93
CA PRO A 4 -5.35 -1.80 18.58
C PRO A 4 -5.55 -3.32 18.53
N SER A 5 -6.31 -3.76 17.51
CA SER A 5 -6.60 -5.17 17.27
C SER A 5 -5.30 -5.98 17.15
N SER A 6 -5.30 -7.23 17.63
CA SER A 6 -4.09 -8.06 17.74
C SER A 6 -3.33 -8.25 16.42
N ARG A 7 -4.00 -8.12 15.26
CA ARG A 7 -3.39 -8.12 13.92
C ARG A 7 -2.49 -6.92 13.64
N LEU A 8 -2.77 -5.75 14.25
CA LEU A 8 -2.00 -4.52 14.01
C LEU A 8 -0.59 -4.55 14.59
N ARG A 9 -0.35 -5.35 15.64
CA ARG A 9 0.96 -5.42 16.28
C ARG A 9 2.01 -6.09 15.38
N SER A 10 1.66 -7.15 14.65
CA SER A 10 2.60 -7.79 13.70
C SER A 10 2.80 -6.94 12.45
N SER A 11 1.72 -6.41 11.86
CA SER A 11 1.81 -5.59 10.64
C SER A 11 2.55 -4.27 10.85
N SER A 12 2.51 -3.69 12.05
CA SER A 12 3.24 -2.46 12.39
C SER A 12 4.76 -2.66 12.43
N ILE A 13 5.25 -3.82 12.89
CA ILE A 13 6.69 -4.11 12.95
C ILE A 13 7.27 -4.30 11.54
N GLU A 14 6.56 -5.02 10.68
CA GLU A 14 6.94 -5.22 9.28
C GLU A 14 6.90 -3.92 8.47
N ALA A 15 5.85 -3.11 8.68
CA ALA A 15 5.73 -1.77 8.09
C ALA A 15 6.90 -0.86 8.52
N SER A 16 7.22 -0.83 9.82
CA SER A 16 8.34 -0.06 10.34
C SER A 16 9.68 -0.51 9.77
N ALA A 17 9.87 -1.83 9.58
CA ALA A 17 11.07 -2.37 8.94
C ALA A 17 11.15 -2.01 7.44
N ALA A 18 10.04 -2.09 6.72
CA ALA A 18 9.95 -1.71 5.31
C ALA A 18 10.25 -0.21 5.10
N GLY A 19 9.65 0.65 5.92
CA GLY A 19 9.86 2.09 5.85
C GLY A 19 11.31 2.50 6.14
N ARG A 20 11.95 1.93 7.17
CA ARG A 20 13.38 2.14 7.46
C ARG A 20 14.31 1.73 6.32
N ARG A 21 13.90 0.72 5.52
CA ARG A 21 14.69 0.21 4.39
C ARG A 21 14.33 0.86 3.04
N GLY A 22 13.40 1.81 3.03
CA GLY A 22 12.91 2.45 1.81
C GLY A 22 12.16 1.49 0.87
N TRP A 23 11.64 0.38 1.40
CA TRP A 23 10.97 -0.64 0.61
C TRP A 23 9.57 -0.21 0.18
N ILE A 24 9.20 -0.68 -1.01
CA ILE A 24 7.85 -0.56 -1.56
C ILE A 24 7.02 -1.73 -1.04
N VAL A 25 5.83 -1.46 -0.52
CA VAL A 25 4.89 -2.49 -0.07
C VAL A 25 3.79 -2.64 -1.10
N LEU A 26 3.61 -3.86 -1.62
CA LEU A 26 2.47 -4.23 -2.44
C LEU A 26 1.49 -5.05 -1.60
N THR A 27 0.22 -4.65 -1.55
CA THR A 27 -0.79 -5.39 -0.77
C THR A 27 -2.10 -5.57 -1.53
N ARG A 28 -2.78 -6.69 -1.27
CA ARG A 28 -4.17 -6.91 -1.71
C ARG A 28 -5.21 -6.45 -0.70
N ASP A 29 -4.77 -5.97 0.47
CA ASP A 29 -5.70 -5.50 1.49
C ASP A 29 -6.32 -4.17 1.06
N ASP A 30 -7.55 -4.25 0.55
CA ASP A 30 -8.35 -3.09 0.16
C ASP A 30 -9.03 -2.41 1.36
N ARG A 31 -9.11 -3.10 2.51
CA ARG A 31 -9.70 -2.55 3.74
C ARG A 31 -8.84 -1.47 4.35
N ILE A 32 -7.55 -1.46 4.04
CA ILE A 32 -6.62 -0.42 4.46
C ILE A 32 -7.08 0.99 4.05
N ARG A 33 -7.90 1.10 3.00
CA ARG A 33 -8.48 2.38 2.53
C ARG A 33 -9.54 2.96 3.47
N TYR A 34 -10.13 2.13 4.31
CA TYR A 34 -11.26 2.51 5.17
C TYR A 34 -10.89 2.52 6.65
N ARG A 35 -9.59 2.35 6.97
CA ARG A 35 -9.09 2.29 8.35
C ARG A 35 -8.06 3.39 8.62
N PRO A 36 -8.52 4.62 8.94
CA PRO A 36 -7.64 5.78 9.10
C PRO A 36 -6.48 5.55 10.07
N GLY A 37 -6.73 4.84 11.18
CA GLY A 37 -5.67 4.51 12.15
C GLY A 37 -4.56 3.63 11.57
N GLU A 38 -4.90 2.67 10.72
CA GLU A 38 -3.90 1.82 10.06
C GLU A 38 -3.14 2.60 8.98
N GLN A 39 -3.84 3.47 8.26
CA GLN A 39 -3.23 4.33 7.26
C GLN A 39 -2.17 5.24 7.88
N GLN A 40 -2.52 5.89 8.99
CA GLN A 40 -1.61 6.78 9.69
C GLN A 40 -0.37 6.03 10.19
N ILE A 41 -0.54 4.84 10.76
CA ILE A 41 0.58 4.00 11.23
C ILE A 41 1.55 3.67 10.08
N LEU A 42 1.05 3.32 8.89
CA LEU A 42 1.92 3.04 7.73
C LEU A 42 2.66 4.28 7.24
N VAL A 43 1.99 5.42 7.20
CA VAL A 43 2.54 6.67 6.73
C VAL A 43 3.61 7.19 7.69
N ASP A 44 3.33 7.17 8.99
CA ASP A 44 4.27 7.55 10.06
C ASP A 44 5.50 6.63 10.07
N ALA A 45 5.31 5.36 9.70
CA ALA A 45 6.40 4.42 9.51
C ALA A 45 7.24 4.69 8.23
N GLY A 46 6.85 5.64 7.37
CA GLY A 46 7.55 5.96 6.12
C GLY A 46 7.29 4.98 4.98
N VAL A 47 6.24 4.16 5.08
CA VAL A 47 5.95 3.12 4.09
C VAL A 47 5.38 3.70 2.81
N ARG A 48 5.93 3.29 1.67
CA ARG A 48 5.40 3.55 0.32
C ARG A 48 4.52 2.38 -0.09
N CYS A 49 3.24 2.46 0.23
CA CYS A 49 2.28 1.38 0.06
C CYS A 49 1.48 1.53 -1.24
N PHE A 50 1.35 0.43 -1.98
CA PHE A 50 0.50 0.30 -3.15
C PHE A 50 -0.50 -0.84 -2.91
N CYS A 51 -1.77 -0.50 -2.73
CA CYS A 51 -2.83 -1.47 -2.55
C CYS A 51 -3.60 -1.70 -3.85
N LEU A 52 -3.91 -2.96 -4.15
CA LEU A 52 -4.76 -3.31 -5.29
C LEU A 52 -6.17 -2.80 -5.04
N ASN A 53 -6.81 -2.24 -6.07
CA ASN A 53 -8.23 -1.90 -6.15
C ASN A 53 -8.97 -3.01 -6.91
N PRO A 54 -9.28 -4.14 -6.25
CA PRO A 54 -9.95 -5.25 -6.89
C PRO A 54 -11.33 -4.80 -7.38
N THR A 55 -11.66 -5.19 -8.60
CA THR A 55 -13.02 -5.12 -9.14
C THR A 55 -13.63 -6.52 -9.04
N LYS A 56 -14.96 -6.63 -8.93
CA LYS A 56 -15.64 -7.94 -8.91
C LYS A 56 -15.18 -8.80 -10.11
N GLY A 57 -14.89 -10.07 -9.83
CA GLY A 57 -14.50 -11.05 -10.84
C GLY A 57 -13.02 -11.12 -11.19
N MET A 58 -12.15 -10.32 -10.56
CA MET A 58 -10.69 -10.47 -10.76
C MET A 58 -10.16 -11.74 -10.11
N THR A 59 -9.43 -12.55 -10.89
CA THR A 59 -8.70 -13.73 -10.39
C THR A 59 -7.40 -13.32 -9.69
N GLY A 60 -6.73 -14.29 -9.06
CA GLY A 60 -5.37 -14.11 -8.54
C GLY A 60 -4.38 -13.66 -9.61
N GLU A 61 -4.51 -14.23 -10.81
CA GLU A 61 -3.67 -13.91 -11.97
C GLU A 61 -3.95 -12.49 -12.49
N ASP A 62 -5.21 -12.07 -12.55
CA ASP A 62 -5.59 -10.71 -12.92
C ASP A 62 -4.99 -9.68 -11.96
N MET A 63 -5.00 -10.00 -10.67
CA MET A 63 -4.42 -9.18 -9.61
C MET A 63 -2.90 -9.07 -9.77
N ALA A 64 -2.20 -10.19 -9.96
CA ALA A 64 -0.76 -10.18 -10.21
C ALA A 64 -0.41 -9.39 -11.48
N ALA A 65 -1.14 -9.62 -12.57
CA ALA A 65 -0.95 -8.94 -13.83
C ALA A 65 -1.21 -7.42 -13.73
N ALA A 66 -2.15 -6.99 -12.86
CA ALA A 66 -2.38 -5.58 -12.58
C ALA A 66 -1.15 -4.91 -11.92
N PHE A 67 -0.51 -5.59 -10.97
CA PHE A 67 0.74 -5.10 -10.39
C PHE A 67 1.87 -5.07 -11.40
N VAL A 68 2.06 -6.14 -12.18
CA VAL A 68 3.09 -6.20 -13.23
C VAL A 68 2.92 -5.04 -14.22
N ARG A 69 1.68 -4.77 -14.68
CA ARG A 69 1.37 -3.61 -15.54
C ARG A 69 1.65 -2.27 -14.86
N ALA A 70 1.50 -2.19 -13.54
CA ALA A 70 1.73 -0.96 -12.78
C ALA A 70 3.20 -0.74 -12.41
N LEU A 71 4.07 -1.76 -12.47
CA LEU A 71 5.46 -1.70 -12.01
C LEU A 71 6.22 -0.46 -12.52
N PRO A 72 6.19 -0.10 -13.83
CA PRO A 72 6.89 1.08 -14.30
C PRO A 72 6.44 2.39 -13.60
N ARG A 73 5.12 2.51 -13.35
CA ARG A 73 4.57 3.69 -12.65
C ARG A 73 4.83 3.66 -11.15
N ILE A 74 4.76 2.47 -10.54
CA ILE A 74 5.08 2.26 -9.12
C ILE A 74 6.52 2.70 -8.86
N LEU A 75 7.46 2.23 -9.69
CA LEU A 75 8.87 2.60 -9.59
C LEU A 75 9.07 4.09 -9.82
N ALA A 76 8.49 4.68 -10.87
CA ALA A 76 8.60 6.12 -11.12
C ALA A 76 8.09 6.97 -9.93
N VAL A 77 6.99 6.57 -9.30
CA VAL A 77 6.45 7.24 -8.11
C VAL A 77 7.33 7.02 -6.88
N ALA A 78 7.87 5.81 -6.70
CA ALA A 78 8.71 5.47 -5.55
C ALA A 78 10.11 6.07 -5.63
N SER A 79 10.64 6.30 -6.84
CA SER A 79 11.93 6.94 -7.08
C SER A 79 11.86 8.47 -6.98
N GLY A 80 10.66 9.06 -6.95
CA GLY A 80 10.51 10.51 -6.79
C GLY A 80 10.90 11.01 -5.39
N ASP A 81 11.18 12.31 -5.29
CA ASP A 81 11.65 13.01 -4.08
C ASP A 81 10.62 13.11 -2.94
N SER A 82 9.56 12.30 -2.96
CA SER A 82 8.57 12.26 -1.88
C SER A 82 9.22 11.79 -0.57
N LYS A 83 9.48 12.75 0.32
CA LYS A 83 9.93 12.54 1.69
C LYS A 83 8.72 12.22 2.56
N GLY A 84 8.37 10.94 2.67
CA GLY A 84 7.27 10.47 3.51
C GLY A 84 6.63 9.16 3.04
N GLY A 85 5.89 8.53 3.94
CA GLY A 85 5.03 7.40 3.61
C GLY A 85 3.76 7.85 2.88
N TYR A 86 3.20 6.96 2.07
CA TYR A 86 1.95 7.19 1.35
C TYR A 86 1.29 5.86 0.99
N ILE A 87 0.03 5.95 0.62
CA ILE A 87 -0.81 4.85 0.17
C ILE A 87 -1.39 5.24 -1.18
N LYS A 88 -1.17 4.39 -2.18
CA LYS A 88 -1.74 4.53 -3.53
C LYS A 88 -2.50 3.28 -3.94
N GLY A 89 -3.56 3.45 -4.71
CA GLY A 89 -4.38 2.39 -5.25
C GLY A 89 -3.94 1.99 -6.66
N VAL A 90 -3.84 0.71 -6.94
CA VAL A 90 -3.54 0.15 -8.27
C VAL A 90 -4.80 -0.51 -8.82
N ASN A 91 -5.30 -0.04 -9.97
CA ASN A 91 -6.45 -0.68 -10.61
C ASN A 91 -6.03 -1.79 -11.59
N ARG A 92 -7.01 -2.54 -12.11
CA ARG A 92 -6.79 -3.64 -13.07
C ARG A 92 -6.00 -3.26 -14.33
N TYR A 93 -6.04 -1.99 -14.71
CA TYR A 93 -5.35 -1.44 -15.90
C TYR A 93 -3.94 -0.94 -15.59
N GLY A 94 -3.43 -1.15 -14.37
CA GLY A 94 -2.12 -0.67 -13.95
C GLY A 94 -2.05 0.84 -13.75
N ARG A 95 -3.19 1.52 -13.54
CA ARG A 95 -3.20 2.94 -13.14
C ARG A 95 -3.00 3.03 -11.63
N VAL A 96 -2.17 3.98 -11.24
CA VAL A 96 -1.89 4.31 -9.84
C VAL A 96 -2.67 5.56 -9.47
N ARG A 97 -3.48 5.51 -8.41
CA ARG A 97 -4.23 6.65 -7.87
C ARG A 97 -3.77 6.92 -6.44
N HIS A 98 -3.64 8.18 -6.09
CA HIS A 98 -3.38 8.56 -4.71
C HIS A 98 -4.56 8.21 -3.78
N LEU A 99 -4.28 7.77 -2.55
CA LEU A 99 -5.32 7.43 -1.57
C LEU A 99 -5.13 8.13 -0.22
N PHE A 100 -3.90 8.21 0.29
CA PHE A 100 -3.62 8.77 1.62
C PHE A 100 -2.11 8.97 1.87
N PRO A 101 -1.67 10.01 2.62
CA PRO A 101 -2.33 11.30 2.73
C PRO A 101 -2.35 11.95 1.36
#